data_AF-A0A4Q5TTR5-F1
#
_entry.id   AF-A0A4Q5TTR5-F1
#
_cell.length_a   1.000
_cell.length_b   1.000
_cell.length_c   1.000
_cell.angle_alpha   90.00
_cell.angle_beta   90.00
_cell.angle_gamma   90.00
#
_symmetry.space_group_name_H-M   'P 1'
#
loop_
_entity.id
_entity.type
_entity.pdbx_description
1 polymer ?
#
loop_
_entity_poly.entity_id
_entity_poly.type
_entity_poly.pdbx_seq_one_letter_code
_entity_poly.pdbx_strand_id
1 'polypeptide(L)'
;GYPAIKPPWGVLVAINLNTGEQSWNVRLGEYPELTAKGIPLTGTENYGGPVVTAGGLLFIAATKDENFRAFDKRTGKLLWETKLPAGGYATPSTYSVAGKQYVVIAAGGGKMGTKSADTYVAFSLP
;
A
#
# COMPACT_ATOMS: atom_id res chain seq x y z
N GLY A 1 19.16 1.14 -8.94
CA GLY A 1 18.76 2.14 -9.94
C GLY A 1 17.25 2.13 -10.09
N TYR A 2 16.69 3.08 -10.83
CA TYR A 2 15.25 3.12 -11.13
C TYR A 2 14.91 2.22 -12.33
N PRO A 3 13.63 1.86 -12.53
CA PRO A 3 13.19 1.18 -13.75
C PRO A 3 13.61 1.95 -15.00
N ALA A 4 14.03 1.24 -16.06
CA ALA A 4 14.55 1.82 -17.30
C ALA A 4 13.46 2.43 -18.22
N ILE A 5 12.28 2.70 -17.68
CA ILE A 5 11.12 3.26 -18.39
C ILE A 5 10.62 4.53 -17.69
N LYS A 6 9.85 5.36 -18.39
CA LYS A 6 9.24 6.55 -17.80
C LYS A 6 8.19 6.16 -16.74
N PRO A 7 8.13 6.85 -15.57
CA PRO A 7 7.09 6.61 -14.57
C PRO A 7 5.67 6.88 -15.11
N PRO A 8 4.62 6.30 -14.49
CA PRO A 8 4.63 5.67 -13.17
C PRO A 8 5.21 4.25 -13.15
N TRP A 9 5.94 3.91 -12.07
CA TRP A 9 6.53 2.60 -11.84
C TRP A 9 5.71 1.70 -10.91
N GLY A 10 4.72 2.28 -10.25
CA GLY A 10 3.78 1.60 -9.37
C GLY A 10 2.45 2.32 -9.36
N VAL A 11 1.37 1.56 -9.53
CA VAL A 11 0.01 2.07 -9.51
C VAL A 11 -0.91 1.10 -8.80
N LEU A 12 -1.85 1.66 -8.03
CA LEU A 12 -3.02 0.95 -7.53
C LEU A 12 -4.20 1.33 -8.41
N VAL A 13 -4.89 0.33 -8.95
CA VAL A 13 -5.99 0.53 -9.91
C VAL A 13 -7.24 -0.17 -9.39
N ALA A 14 -8.37 0.52 -9.42
CA ALA A 14 -9.67 -0.11 -9.27
C ALA A 14 -10.33 -0.29 -10.63
N ILE A 15 -10.87 -1.48 -10.85
CA ILE A 15 -11.53 -1.86 -12.10
C ILE A 15 -12.98 -2.22 -11.79
N ASN A 16 -13.91 -1.68 -12.55
CA ASN A 16 -15.31 -2.10 -12.52
C ASN A 16 -15.43 -3.42 -13.27
N LEU A 17 -15.78 -4.50 -12.57
CA LEU A 17 -15.85 -5.84 -13.18
C LEU A 17 -17.06 -6.02 -14.11
N ASN A 18 -18.08 -5.15 -14.04
CA ASN A 18 -19.21 -5.22 -14.97
C ASN A 18 -18.87 -4.61 -16.34
N THR A 19 -18.06 -3.55 -16.37
CA THR A 19 -17.73 -2.80 -17.61
C THR A 19 -16.30 -3.04 -18.10
N GLY A 20 -15.41 -3.52 -17.25
CA GLY A 20 -13.97 -3.63 -17.52
C GLY A 20 -13.22 -2.29 -17.40
N GLU A 21 -13.91 -1.21 -17.06
CA GLU A 21 -13.32 0.13 -17.04
C GLU A 21 -12.55 0.41 -15.74
N GLN A 22 -11.49 1.19 -15.85
CA GLN A 22 -10.78 1.72 -14.68
C GLN A 22 -11.66 2.77 -13.99
N SER A 23 -12.05 2.51 -12.75
CA SER A 23 -12.82 3.47 -11.94
C SER A 23 -11.93 4.60 -11.41
N TRP A 24 -10.71 4.24 -10.99
CA TRP A 24 -9.68 5.19 -10.60
C TRP A 24 -8.31 4.50 -10.62
N ASN A 25 -7.25 5.30 -10.66
CA ASN A 25 -5.90 4.85 -10.39
C ASN A 25 -5.15 5.88 -9.53
N VAL A 26 -4.21 5.41 -8.73
CA VAL A 26 -3.29 6.25 -7.97
C VAL A 26 -1.87 5.72 -8.11
N ARG A 27 -0.88 6.61 -8.08
CA ARG A 27 0.53 6.19 -8.02
C ARG A 27 0.81 5.64 -6.63
N LEU A 28 1.32 4.42 -6.56
CA LEU A 28 1.53 3.72 -5.30
C LEU A 28 3.03 3.58 -5.06
N GLY A 29 3.52 4.33 -4.06
CA GLY A 29 4.91 4.35 -3.65
C GLY A 29 5.63 5.65 -4.00
N GLU A 30 6.66 5.95 -3.22
CA GLU A 30 7.48 7.15 -3.33
C GLU A 30 8.98 6.81 -3.28
N TYR A 31 9.76 7.59 -4.02
CA TYR A 31 11.20 7.74 -3.82
C TYR A 31 11.44 9.16 -3.30
N PRO A 32 11.62 9.37 -1.98
CA PRO A 32 11.72 10.70 -1.39
C PRO A 32 12.81 11.57 -2.04
N GLU A 33 13.90 10.96 -2.49
CA GLU A 33 15.01 11.62 -3.18
C GLU A 33 14.64 12.17 -4.57
N LEU A 34 13.59 11.64 -5.21
CA LEU A 34 13.05 12.17 -6.46
C LEU A 34 12.05 13.29 -6.18
N THR A 35 11.16 13.11 -5.20
CA THR A 35 10.21 14.15 -4.78
C THR A 35 10.95 15.41 -4.30
N ALA A 36 12.05 15.24 -3.56
CA ALA A 36 12.90 16.34 -3.12
C ALA A 36 13.53 17.14 -4.27
N LYS A 37 13.64 16.55 -5.47
CA LYS A 37 14.12 17.20 -6.70
C LYS A 37 12.99 17.81 -7.53
N GLY A 38 11.76 17.85 -7.01
CA GLY A 38 10.58 18.36 -7.70
C GLY A 38 9.98 17.39 -8.72
N ILE A 39 10.44 16.13 -8.75
CA ILE A 39 9.83 15.10 -9.60
C ILE A 39 8.54 14.64 -8.91
N PRO A 40 7.37 14.66 -9.59
CA PRO A 40 6.13 14.17 -8.99
C PRO A 40 6.25 12.72 -8.54
N LEU A 41 5.39 12.29 -7.61
CA LEU A 41 5.25 10.90 -7.19
C LEU A 41 5.35 9.97 -8.39
N THR A 42 6.30 9.05 -8.36
CA THR A 42 6.57 8.15 -9.49
C THR A 42 5.90 6.80 -9.32
N GLY A 43 5.43 6.46 -8.11
CA GLY A 43 5.21 5.06 -7.75
C GLY A 43 6.55 4.34 -7.52
N THR A 44 6.50 3.21 -6.83
CA THR A 44 7.63 2.26 -6.74
C THR A 44 7.22 0.94 -7.36
N GLU A 45 8.16 0.03 -7.55
CA GLU A 45 7.81 -1.38 -7.73
C GLU A 45 6.85 -1.81 -6.60
N ASN A 46 5.82 -2.60 -6.92
CA ASN A 46 4.82 -3.07 -5.95
C ASN A 46 4.89 -4.59 -5.80
N TYR A 47 4.88 -5.07 -4.56
CA TYR A 47 4.84 -6.51 -4.25
C TYR A 47 4.01 -6.76 -3.01
N GLY A 48 2.98 -7.59 -3.15
CA GLY A 48 1.92 -7.76 -2.16
C GLY A 48 0.58 -7.26 -2.68
N GLY A 49 -0.50 -7.65 -2.00
CA GLY A 49 -1.87 -7.29 -2.37
C GLY A 49 -2.56 -6.40 -1.33
N PRO A 50 -3.67 -5.77 -1.71
CA PRO A 50 -4.53 -5.06 -0.76
C PRO A 50 -5.48 -6.01 -0.03
N VAL A 51 -6.08 -5.52 1.05
CA VAL A 51 -7.34 -6.03 1.60
C VAL A 51 -8.41 -4.94 1.53
N VAL A 52 -9.62 -5.31 1.12
CA VAL A 52 -10.76 -4.37 1.00
C VAL A 52 -11.84 -4.76 2.00
N THR A 53 -12.35 -3.78 2.74
CA THR A 53 -13.34 -3.99 3.80
C THR A 53 -14.75 -3.57 3.36
N ALA A 54 -15.77 -4.13 4.04
CA ALA A 54 -17.15 -3.72 3.85
C ALA A 54 -17.37 -2.23 4.18
N GLY A 55 -16.62 -1.71 5.17
CA GLY A 55 -16.67 -0.29 5.61
C GLY A 55 -16.14 0.73 4.59
N GLY A 56 -15.69 0.30 3.41
CA GLY A 56 -15.29 1.22 2.34
C GLY A 56 -13.79 1.50 2.28
N LEU A 57 -12.99 0.87 3.13
CA LEU A 57 -11.55 1.07 3.19
C LEU A 57 -10.78 -0.03 2.47
N LEU A 58 -9.73 0.36 1.76
CA LEU A 58 -8.71 -0.50 1.16
C LEU A 58 -7.38 -0.28 1.91
N PHE A 59 -6.77 -1.34 2.42
CA PHE A 59 -5.47 -1.29 3.09
C PHE A 59 -4.39 -1.96 2.25
N ILE A 60 -3.24 -1.32 2.09
CA ILE A 60 -2.10 -1.84 1.30
C ILE A 60 -0.78 -1.22 1.75
N ALA A 61 0.29 -2.02 1.78
CA ALA A 61 1.66 -1.52 1.93
C ALA A 61 2.39 -1.60 0.59
N ALA A 62 2.85 -2.79 0.21
CA ALA A 62 3.36 -3.20 -1.11
C ALA A 62 4.54 -2.41 -1.70
N THR A 63 4.94 -1.28 -1.12
CA THR A 63 5.87 -0.32 -1.71
C THR A 63 7.25 -0.35 -1.07
N LYS A 64 8.26 0.16 -1.79
CA LYS A 64 9.64 0.28 -1.28
C LYS A 64 9.80 1.33 -0.19
N ASP A 65 8.89 2.29 -0.12
CA ASP A 65 8.87 3.29 0.95
C ASP A 65 8.33 2.75 2.28
N GLU A 66 7.99 1.47 2.38
CA GLU A 66 7.59 0.78 3.61
C GLU A 66 6.37 1.41 4.33
N ASN A 67 5.58 2.23 3.63
CA ASN A 67 4.37 2.82 4.20
C ASN A 67 3.19 1.84 4.07
N PHE A 68 2.42 1.71 5.14
CA PHE A 68 1.11 1.06 5.16
C PHE A 68 0.02 2.13 5.05
N ARG A 69 -0.89 1.95 4.10
CA ARG A 69 -1.84 2.99 3.69
C ARG A 69 -3.27 2.49 3.72
N ALA A 70 -4.19 3.39 4.03
CA ALA A 70 -5.63 3.19 3.88
C ALA A 70 -6.18 4.18 2.85
N PHE A 71 -6.93 3.66 1.88
CA PHE A 71 -7.58 4.42 0.82
C PHE A 71 -9.10 4.26 0.89
N ASP A 72 -9.82 5.29 0.48
CA ASP A 72 -11.23 5.17 0.13
C ASP A 72 -11.37 4.28 -1.12
N LYS A 73 -12.11 3.16 -1.02
CA LYS A 73 -12.20 2.19 -2.12
C LYS A 73 -12.93 2.70 -3.35
N ARG A 74 -13.77 3.73 -3.22
CA ARG A 74 -14.61 4.27 -4.31
C ARG A 74 -13.86 5.32 -5.12
N THR A 75 -12.98 6.09 -4.46
CA THR A 75 -12.34 7.27 -5.05
C THR A 75 -10.83 7.13 -5.21
N GLY A 76 -10.20 6.18 -4.50
CA GLY A 76 -8.75 6.06 -4.44
C GLY A 76 -8.09 7.14 -3.57
N LYS A 77 -8.86 7.97 -2.84
CA LYS A 77 -8.31 8.99 -1.96
C LYS A 77 -7.54 8.36 -0.80
N LEU A 78 -6.30 8.79 -0.58
CA LEU A 78 -5.53 8.43 0.62
C LEU A 78 -6.20 9.03 1.86
N LEU A 79 -6.51 8.19 2.85
CA LEU A 79 -7.18 8.59 4.08
C LEU A 79 -6.26 8.53 5.31
N TRP A 80 -5.33 7.58 5.30
CA TRP A 80 -4.39 7.38 6.41
C TRP A 80 -3.14 6.67 5.90
N GLU A 81 -2.00 6.97 6.52
CA GLU A 81 -0.75 6.26 6.29
C GLU A 81 0.10 6.18 7.56
N THR A 82 0.96 5.18 7.61
CA THR A 82 1.99 5.04 8.64
C THR A 82 3.20 4.32 8.07
N LYS A 83 4.37 4.55 8.67
CA LYS A 83 5.62 3.86 8.31
C LYS A 83 5.70 2.53 9.06
N LEU A 84 5.94 1.43 8.35
CA LEU A 84 6.21 0.12 8.96
C LEU A 84 7.68 0.02 9.38
N PRO A 85 8.01 -0.87 10.34
CA PRO A 85 9.41 -1.10 10.76
C PRO A 85 10.28 -1.77 9.68
N ALA A 86 9.66 -2.36 8.66
CA ALA A 86 10.27 -2.95 7.47
C ALA A 86 9.22 -3.08 6.35
N GLY A 87 9.64 -3.47 5.15
CA GLY A 87 8.75 -3.61 3.99
C GLY A 87 7.54 -4.54 4.23
N GLY A 88 6.34 -3.99 4.06
CA GLY A 88 5.07 -4.75 4.10
C GLY A 88 4.73 -5.37 2.76
N TYR A 89 5.31 -6.54 2.48
CA TYR A 89 5.19 -7.25 1.19
C TYR A 89 4.13 -8.36 1.17
N ALA A 90 3.53 -8.64 2.31
CA ALA A 90 2.39 -9.53 2.42
C ALA A 90 1.07 -8.80 2.14
N THR A 91 0.03 -9.55 1.78
CA THR A 91 -1.34 -9.03 1.81
C THR A 91 -1.79 -8.88 3.28
N PRO A 92 -2.28 -7.71 3.72
CA PRO A 92 -2.80 -7.53 5.07
C PRO A 92 -4.03 -8.43 5.30
N SER A 93 -4.26 -8.82 6.55
CA SER A 93 -5.46 -9.55 6.96
C SER A 93 -6.31 -8.72 7.92
N THR A 94 -7.61 -9.00 7.98
CA THR A 94 -8.51 -8.39 8.96
C THR A 94 -9.30 -9.46 9.70
N TYR A 95 -9.53 -9.25 11.00
CA TYR A 95 -10.28 -10.16 11.87
C TYR A 95 -10.89 -9.36 13.02
N SER A 96 -11.79 -9.97 13.79
CA SER A 96 -12.40 -9.35 14.97
C SER A 96 -12.30 -10.25 16.19
N VAL A 97 -12.03 -9.63 17.36
CA VAL A 97 -12.02 -10.31 18.67
C VAL A 97 -12.75 -9.43 19.66
N ALA A 98 -13.68 -10.01 20.42
CA ALA A 98 -14.47 -9.30 21.44
C ALA A 98 -15.14 -8.00 20.91
N GLY A 99 -15.66 -8.05 19.67
CA GLY A 99 -16.32 -6.91 19.03
C GLY A 99 -15.38 -5.84 18.45
N LYS A 100 -14.06 -5.98 18.62
CA LYS A 100 -13.06 -5.05 18.08
C LYS A 100 -12.43 -5.62 16.80
N GLN A 101 -12.47 -4.86 15.71
CA GLN A 101 -11.85 -5.21 14.44
C GLN A 101 -10.38 -4.80 14.43
N TYR A 102 -9.54 -5.68 13.87
CA TYR A 102 -8.13 -5.48 13.67
C TYR A 102 -7.77 -5.60 12.19
N VAL A 103 -6.74 -4.86 11.78
CA VAL A 103 -6.04 -5.06 10.51
C VAL A 103 -4.58 -5.36 10.85
N VAL A 104 -4.05 -6.47 10.34
CA VAL A 104 -2.70 -6.94 10.64
C VAL A 104 -1.91 -7.14 9.36
N ILE A 105 -0.61 -6.83 9.39
CA ILE A 105 0.30 -7.05 8.29
C ILE A 105 1.64 -7.61 8.80
N ALA A 106 2.21 -8.54 8.04
CA ALA A 106 3.60 -8.97 8.21
C ALA A 106 4.54 -7.95 7.54
N ALA A 107 5.35 -7.28 8.35
CA ALA A 107 6.41 -6.38 7.92
C ALA A 107 7.74 -7.14 7.90
N GLY A 108 7.91 -8.01 6.90
CA GLY A 108 9.07 -8.89 6.75
C GLY A 108 10.22 -8.31 5.91
N GLY A 109 9.91 -7.43 4.96
CA GLY A 109 10.91 -6.78 4.10
C GLY A 109 11.71 -7.73 3.21
N GLY A 110 12.94 -7.32 2.86
CA GLY A 110 13.95 -8.13 2.16
C GLY A 110 13.75 -8.31 0.65
N LYS A 111 12.54 -8.60 0.17
CA LYS A 111 12.25 -8.96 -1.24
C LYS A 111 12.76 -7.95 -2.27
N MET A 112 12.73 -6.67 -1.91
CA MET A 112 12.97 -5.53 -2.80
C MET A 112 14.26 -4.75 -2.46
N GLY A 113 15.14 -5.35 -1.64
CA GLY A 113 16.34 -4.68 -1.13
C GLY A 113 16.08 -3.73 0.04
N THR A 114 14.87 -3.74 0.60
CA THR A 114 14.56 -3.08 1.89
C THR A 114 15.05 -3.93 3.06
N LYS A 115 15.13 -3.32 4.24
CA LYS A 115 15.53 -3.99 5.49
C LYS A 115 14.65 -5.23 5.73
N SER A 116 15.26 -6.36 6.05
CA SER A 116 14.54 -7.56 6.51
C SER A 116 14.16 -7.45 7.98
N ALA A 117 13.01 -8.01 8.34
CA ALA A 117 12.51 -8.14 9.70
C ALA A 117 11.56 -9.34 9.82
N ASP A 118 11.01 -9.55 11.01
CA ASP A 118 10.14 -10.67 11.40
C ASP A 118 8.93 -10.17 12.22
N THR A 119 8.45 -8.97 11.92
CA THR A 119 7.45 -8.27 12.75
C THR A 119 6.05 -8.35 12.17
N TYR A 120 5.05 -8.64 13.00
CA TYR A 120 3.64 -8.37 12.70
C TYR A 120 3.21 -7.04 13.34
N VAL A 121 2.49 -6.21 12.59
CA VAL A 121 1.92 -4.96 13.10
C VAL A 121 0.41 -5.03 13.00
N ALA A 122 -0.28 -4.80 14.11
CA ALA A 122 -1.74 -4.81 14.19
C ALA A 122 -2.28 -3.41 14.52
N PHE A 123 -3.35 -3.02 13.84
CA PHE A 123 -4.01 -1.72 13.97
C PHE A 123 -5.49 -1.92 14.31
N SER A 124 -6.04 -1.03 15.12
CA SER A 124 -7.47 -0.96 15.44
C SER A 124 -7.83 0.48 15.81
N LEU A 125 -9.11 0.84 15.69
CA LEU A 125 -9.61 2.08 16.29
C LEU A 125 -9.51 2.01 17.83
N PRO A 126 -9.49 3.15 18.54
CA PRO A 126 -9.50 3.21 20.00
C PRO A 126 -10.64 2.37 20.60
#